data_AF-Q6UN38-F1
#
_entry.id   AF-Q6UN38-F1
#
_cell.length_a   1.000
_cell.length_b   1.000
_cell.length_c   1.000
_cell.angle_alpha   90.00
_cell.angle_beta   90.00
_cell.angle_gamma   90.00
#
_symmetry.space_group_name_H-M   'P 1'
#
loop_
_entity.id
_entity.type
_entity.pdbx_description
1 polymer ?
#
loop_
_entity_poly.entity_id
_entity_poly.type
_entity_poly.pdbx_seq_one_letter_code
_entity_poly.pdbx_strand_id
1 'polypeptide(L)' 'YQFKGECYFTNGTQRVRVLTKYVYNREEYVRFDSDVGEYRAVTELGRPDAEYWNSQKD' A
#
# COMPACT_ATOMS: atom_id res chain seq x y z
N TYR A 1 -12.94 -4.54 -8.10
CA TYR A 1 -11.93 -4.50 -7.03
C TYR A 1 -10.63 -5.08 -7.56
N GLN A 2 -9.49 -4.46 -7.30
CA GLN A 2 -8.18 -4.96 -7.68
C GLN A 2 -7.20 -4.79 -6.53
N PHE A 3 -6.33 -5.78 -6.36
CA PHE A 3 -5.16 -5.73 -5.50
C PHE A 3 -3.91 -5.80 -6.39
N LYS A 4 -2.93 -4.93 -6.16
CA LYS A 4 -1.65 -4.96 -6.88
C LYS A 4 -0.51 -4.96 -5.87
N GLY A 5 0.29 -6.02 -5.88
CA GLY A 5 1.57 -6.08 -5.17
C GLY A 5 2.69 -5.84 -6.16
N GLU A 6 3.28 -4.65 -6.13
CA GLU A 6 4.33 -4.22 -7.04
C GLU A 6 5.68 -4.18 -6.31
N CYS A 7 6.76 -4.50 -7.04
CA CYS A 7 8.13 -4.41 -6.56
C CYS A 7 8.96 -3.54 -7.52
N TYR A 8 9.66 -2.55 -6.97
CA TYR A 8 10.54 -1.65 -7.72
C TYR A 8 11.99 -1.91 -7.33
N PHE A 9 12.81 -2.22 -8.32
CA PHE A 9 14.23 -2.56 -8.15
C PHE A 9 15.09 -1.43 -8.73
N THR A 10 16.08 -0.95 -7.98
CA THR A 10 17.07 0.03 -8.45
C THR A 10 18.47 -0.50 -8.21
N ASN A 11 19.32 -0.44 -9.25
CA ASN A 11 20.69 -0.98 -9.26
C ASN A 11 20.72 -2.45 -8.78
N GLY A 12 20.03 -3.33 -9.52
CA GLY A 12 19.81 -4.71 -9.09
C GLY A 12 18.91 -4.75 -7.86
N THR A 13 19.36 -5.40 -6.80
CA THR A 13 18.63 -5.50 -5.52
C THR A 13 19.17 -4.55 -4.44
N GLN A 14 20.07 -3.62 -4.80
CA GLN A 14 20.65 -2.67 -3.84
C GLN A 14 19.59 -1.81 -3.15
N ARG A 15 18.55 -1.39 -3.89
CA ARG A 15 17.34 -0.78 -3.33
C ARG A 15 16.11 -1.47 -3.90
N VAL A 16 15.31 -2.02 -3.01
CA VAL A 16 14.02 -2.65 -3.33
C VAL A 16 12.92 -1.90 -2.60
N ARG A 17 11.86 -1.54 -3.30
CA ARG A 17 10.66 -0.93 -2.73
C ARG A 17 9.44 -1.78 -3.06
N VAL A 18 8.67 -2.13 -2.04
CA VAL A 18 7.40 -2.83 -2.18
C VAL A 18 6.28 -1.81 -2.11
N LEU A 19 5.33 -1.92 -3.05
CA LEU A 19 4.16 -1.07 -3.11
C LEU A 19 2.91 -1.93 -3.29
N THR A 20 2.06 -1.95 -2.28
CA THR A 20 0.78 -2.63 -2.32
C THR A 20 -0.32 -1.60 -2.53
N LYS A 21 -1.18 -1.80 -3.54
CA LYS A 21 -2.29 -0.91 -3.88
C LYS A 21 -3.61 -1.67 -3.85
N TYR A 22 -4.59 -1.08 -3.16
CA TYR A 22 -5.98 -1.52 -3.17
C TYR A 22 -6.80 -0.54 -4.01
N VAL A 23 -7.49 -1.05 -5.03
CA VAL A 23 -8.13 -0.24 -6.07
C VAL A 23 -9.59 -0.64 -6.23
N TYR A 24 -10.47 0.36 -6.13
CA TYR A 24 -11.90 0.23 -6.37
C TYR A 24 -12.31 1.13 -7.53
N ASN A 25 -13.02 0.60 -8.54
CA ASN A 25 -13.43 1.35 -9.73
C ASN A 25 -12.34 2.19 -10.41
N ARG A 26 -11.11 1.64 -10.50
CA ARG A 26 -9.89 2.28 -11.05
C ARG A 26 -9.29 3.39 -10.16
N GLU A 27 -9.87 3.66 -9.01
CA GLU A 27 -9.35 4.58 -8.00
C GLU A 27 -8.62 3.80 -6.90
N GLU A 28 -7.36 4.15 -6.66
CA GLU A 28 -6.60 3.61 -5.54
C GLU A 28 -7.12 4.24 -4.25
N TYR A 29 -7.51 3.42 -3.28
CA TYR A 29 -8.14 3.90 -2.05
C TYR A 29 -7.29 3.64 -0.79
N VAL A 30 -6.46 2.60 -0.77
CA VAL A 30 -5.43 2.34 0.26
C VAL A 30 -4.13 1.87 -0.37
N ARG A 31 -3.00 2.24 0.23
CA ARG A 31 -1.68 1.75 -0.13
C ARG A 31 -0.83 1.38 1.07
N PHE A 32 0.03 0.37 0.92
CA PHE A 32 1.22 0.19 1.74
C PHE A 32 2.46 0.46 0.90
N ASP A 33 3.38 1.23 1.44
CA ASP A 33 4.65 1.58 0.80
C ASP A 33 5.79 1.23 1.74
N SER A 34 6.72 0.38 1.33
CA SER A 34 7.83 -0.04 2.19
C SER A 34 8.73 1.12 2.62
N ASP A 35 8.80 2.20 1.83
CA ASP A 35 9.56 3.41 2.19
C ASP A 35 8.85 4.22 3.29
N VAL A 36 7.54 4.02 3.49
CA VAL A 36 6.72 4.68 4.53
C VAL A 36 6.54 3.78 5.76
N GLY A 37 6.32 2.49 5.56
CA GLY A 37 6.24 1.49 6.63
C GLY A 37 4.85 1.29 7.25
N GLU A 38 3.80 1.88 6.69
CA GLU A 38 2.41 1.74 7.17
C GLU A 38 1.40 1.87 6.02
N TYR A 39 0.16 1.43 6.26
CA TYR A 39 -0.94 1.63 5.34
C TYR A 39 -1.41 3.09 5.39
N ARG A 40 -1.58 3.70 4.22
CA ARG A 40 -2.09 5.06 4.06
C ARG A 40 -3.32 5.03 3.18
N ALA A 41 -4.39 5.66 3.66
CA ALA A 41 -5.55 5.96 2.84
C ALA A 41 -5.15 6.96 1.75
N VAL A 42 -5.42 6.60 0.49
CA VAL A 42 -5.24 7.50 -0.66
C VAL A 42 -6.49 8.36 -0.87
N THR A 43 -7.64 7.82 -0.50
CA THR A 43 -8.94 8.49 -0.51
C THR A 43 -9.66 8.23 0.81
N GLU A 44 -10.71 9.02 1.08
CA GLU A 44 -11.51 8.88 2.30
C GLU A 44 -12.09 7.48 2.49
N LEU A 45 -12.42 6.79 1.39
CA LEU A 45 -12.92 5.42 1.41
C LEU A 45 -11.95 4.44 2.10
N GLY A 46 -10.65 4.69 2.00
CA GLY A 46 -9.62 3.82 2.55
C GLY A 46 -9.22 4.09 4.00
N ARG A 47 -9.72 5.16 4.61
CA ARG A 47 -9.42 5.51 5.99
C ARG A 47 -9.70 4.37 6.99
N PRO A 48 -10.90 3.75 7.02
CA PRO A 48 -11.19 2.69 7.97
C PRO A 48 -10.26 1.47 7.80
N ASP A 49 -9.95 1.09 6.56
CA ASP A 49 -9.05 -0.03 6.27
C ASP A 49 -7.62 0.28 6.72
N ALA A 50 -7.10 1.47 6.40
CA ALA A 50 -5.76 1.87 6.81
C ALA A 50 -5.60 1.92 8.35
N GLU A 51 -6.58 2.49 9.06
CA GLU A 51 -6.59 2.54 10.52
C GLU A 51 -6.65 1.13 11.12
N TYR A 52 -7.55 0.28 10.63
CA TYR A 52 -7.70 -1.09 11.10
C TYR A 52 -6.42 -1.91 10.85
N TRP A 53 -5.85 -1.86 9.65
CA TRP A 53 -4.64 -2.63 9.32
C TRP A 53 -3.42 -2.16 10.10
N ASN A 54 -3.24 -0.86 10.32
CA ASN A 54 -2.14 -0.35 11.14
C ASN A 54 -2.29 -0.68 12.64
N SER A 55 -3.50 -1.04 13.09
CA SER A 55 -3.75 -1.47 14.48
C SER A 55 -3.37 -2.92 14.74
N GLN A 56 -3.25 -3.76 13.70
CA GLN A 56 -2.91 -5.17 13.79
C GLN A 56 -1.40 -5.35 13.76
N LYS A 57 -0.79 -5.56 14.94
CA LYS A 57 0.67 -5.71 15.10
C LYS A 57 1.14 -7.17 15.19
N ASP A 58 0.18 -8.11 15.24
CA ASP A 58 0.41 -9.53 15.53
C ASP A 58 -0.25 -10.44 14.49
#